data_AF-A0A1N7BGZ5-F1
#
_entry.id   AF-A0A1N7BGZ5-F1
#
_cell.length_a   1.000
_cell.length_b   1.000
_cell.length_c   1.000
_cell.angle_alpha   90.00
_cell.angle_beta   90.00
_cell.angle_gamma   90.00
#
_symmetry.space_group_name_H-M   'P 1'
#
loop_
_entity.id
_entity.type
_entity.pdbx_description
1 polymer ?
#
loop_
_entity_poly.entity_id
_entity_poly.type
_entity_poly.pdbx_seq_one_letter_code
_entity_poly.pdbx_strand_id
1 'polypeptide(L)'
;MTSAAANRPVKWTLALAGILLGAAFLGVVAKSLVSWKALLLLLAVFVPAFLLSYRLSKARRAYDTGRYGIGRRVVTEQTTLSDSCSVCDRSETRNQPGIRRRFVKELVVDGVPVALVADGQNDYCAECAETAPEIDSEMDTESQSQIGSEERERAE
;
A
#
# COMPACT_ATOMS: atom_id res chain seq x y z
N MET A 1 -12.54 -39.33 -17.19
CA MET A 1 -11.80 -38.41 -18.07
C MET A 1 -12.79 -37.70 -19.00
N THR A 2 -13.12 -36.43 -18.76
CA THR A 2 -13.66 -35.44 -19.73
C THR A 2 -14.22 -34.23 -18.97
N SER A 3 -13.41 -33.17 -18.81
CA SER A 3 -13.87 -31.81 -18.49
C SER A 3 -12.72 -30.83 -18.73
N ALA A 4 -12.34 -30.65 -20.00
CA ALA A 4 -11.26 -29.73 -20.40
C ALA A 4 -11.66 -28.82 -21.58
N ALA A 5 -12.95 -28.69 -21.88
CA ALA A 5 -13.42 -28.02 -23.11
C ALA A 5 -14.09 -26.64 -22.88
N ALA A 6 -14.34 -26.20 -21.64
CA ALA A 6 -15.19 -25.03 -21.38
C ALA A 6 -14.45 -23.68 -21.27
N ASN A 7 -13.11 -23.65 -21.19
CA ASN A 7 -12.38 -22.42 -20.85
C ASN A 7 -11.81 -21.66 -22.06
N ARG A 8 -11.99 -22.18 -23.28
CA ARG A 8 -11.58 -21.50 -24.52
C ARG A 8 -12.49 -20.33 -24.92
N PRO A 9 -13.84 -20.40 -24.87
CA PRO A 9 -14.68 -19.31 -25.36
C PRO A 9 -14.53 -18.02 -24.54
N VAL A 10 -14.32 -18.12 -23.22
CA VAL A 10 -14.21 -16.95 -22.30
C VAL A 10 -12.97 -16.10 -22.59
N LYS A 11 -11.86 -16.72 -22.99
CA LYS A 11 -10.63 -16.00 -23.34
C LYS A 11 -10.79 -15.21 -24.64
N TRP A 12 -11.49 -15.78 -25.61
CA TRP A 12 -11.78 -15.10 -26.89
C TRP A 12 -12.82 -13.99 -26.72
N THR A 13 -13.82 -14.16 -25.86
CA THR A 13 -14.78 -13.08 -25.56
C THR A 13 -14.14 -11.93 -24.80
N LEU A 14 -13.23 -12.18 -23.87
CA LEU A 14 -12.48 -11.12 -23.18
C LEU A 14 -11.50 -10.40 -24.12
N ALA A 15 -10.83 -11.13 -25.03
CA ALA A 15 -9.98 -10.53 -26.05
C ALA A 15 -10.77 -9.65 -27.03
N LEU A 16 -11.92 -10.15 -27.52
CA LEU A 16 -12.82 -9.38 -28.37
C LEU A 16 -13.41 -8.17 -27.65
N ALA A 17 -13.82 -8.31 -26.39
CA ALA A 17 -14.30 -7.20 -25.59
C ALA A 17 -13.20 -6.14 -25.39
N GLY A 18 -11.95 -6.56 -25.13
CA GLY A 18 -10.80 -5.67 -25.02
C GLY A 18 -10.48 -4.93 -26.33
N ILE A 19 -10.55 -5.62 -27.47
CA ILE A 19 -10.36 -5.02 -28.80
C ILE A 19 -11.49 -4.03 -29.12
N LEU A 20 -12.74 -4.39 -28.83
CA LEU A 20 -13.90 -3.51 -29.05
C LEU A 20 -13.86 -2.27 -28.16
N LEU A 21 -13.49 -2.42 -26.88
CA LEU A 21 -13.27 -1.30 -25.96
C LEU A 21 -12.10 -0.44 -26.42
N GLY A 22 -10.98 -1.04 -26.86
CA GLY A 22 -9.84 -0.32 -27.39
C GLY A 22 -10.15 0.45 -28.67
N ALA A 23 -10.91 -0.15 -29.59
CA ALA A 23 -11.34 0.48 -30.83
C ALA A 23 -12.37 1.60 -30.60
N ALA A 24 -13.30 1.41 -29.66
CA ALA A 24 -14.23 2.46 -29.23
C ALA A 24 -13.48 3.63 -28.59
N PHE A 25 -12.48 3.35 -27.74
CA PHE A 25 -11.63 4.37 -27.14
C PHE A 25 -10.80 5.12 -28.20
N LEU A 26 -10.20 4.40 -29.15
CA LEU A 26 -9.50 5.01 -30.29
C LEU A 26 -10.43 5.85 -31.17
N GLY A 27 -11.67 5.38 -31.41
CA GLY A 27 -12.66 6.08 -32.22
C GLY A 27 -13.16 7.37 -31.55
N VAL A 28 -13.37 7.32 -30.23
CA VAL A 28 -13.66 8.51 -29.42
C VAL A 28 -12.46 9.46 -29.45
N VAL A 29 -11.24 8.98 -29.25
CA VAL A 29 -10.03 9.82 -29.33
C VAL A 29 -9.86 10.44 -30.73
N ALA A 30 -10.03 9.68 -31.81
CA ALA A 30 -9.90 10.16 -33.18
C ALA A 30 -10.96 11.21 -33.56
N LYS A 31 -12.20 11.04 -33.10
CA LYS A 31 -13.30 12.00 -33.35
C LYS A 31 -13.22 13.22 -32.41
N SER A 32 -12.62 13.05 -31.24
CA SER A 32 -12.58 14.05 -30.16
C SER A 32 -11.30 14.91 -30.17
N LEU A 33 -10.20 14.43 -30.77
CA LEU A 33 -8.97 15.21 -31.03
C LEU A 33 -9.19 16.47 -31.90
N VAL A 34 -10.35 16.58 -32.57
CA VAL A 34 -10.78 17.78 -33.30
C VAL A 34 -11.38 18.86 -32.37
N SER A 35 -11.77 18.50 -31.14
CA SER A 35 -12.27 19.43 -30.14
C SER A 35 -11.19 19.73 -29.10
N TRP A 36 -10.81 21.01 -29.00
CA TRP A 36 -9.92 21.53 -27.96
C TRP A 36 -10.31 21.05 -26.54
N LYS A 37 -11.60 20.87 -26.27
CA LYS A 37 -12.11 20.38 -24.98
C LYS A 37 -11.68 18.94 -24.66
N ALA A 38 -11.63 18.06 -25.65
CA ALA A 38 -11.20 16.69 -25.42
C ALA A 38 -9.68 16.56 -25.31
N LEU A 39 -8.94 17.40 -26.05
CA LEU A 39 -7.50 17.54 -25.83
C LEU A 39 -7.22 17.98 -24.40
N LEU A 40 -7.96 18.98 -23.90
CA LEU A 40 -7.86 19.42 -22.50
C LEU A 40 -8.21 18.32 -21.51
N LEU A 41 -9.29 17.55 -21.74
CA LEU A 41 -9.65 16.43 -20.86
C LEU A 41 -8.59 15.33 -20.86
N LEU A 42 -8.07 14.97 -22.04
CA LEU A 42 -6.99 13.98 -22.15
C LEU A 42 -5.75 14.47 -21.41
N LEU A 43 -5.35 15.72 -21.63
CA LEU A 43 -4.18 16.31 -20.97
C LEU A 43 -4.38 16.40 -19.45
N ALA A 44 -5.58 16.76 -18.99
CA ALA A 44 -5.93 16.84 -17.57
C ALA A 44 -5.89 15.48 -16.86
N VAL A 45 -6.04 14.35 -17.56
CA VAL A 45 -5.94 13.01 -16.98
C VAL A 45 -4.55 12.41 -17.17
N PHE A 46 -4.01 12.46 -18.39
CA PHE A 46 -2.75 11.80 -18.74
C PHE A 46 -1.54 12.51 -18.17
N VAL A 47 -1.51 13.85 -18.10
CA VAL A 47 -0.37 14.57 -17.51
C VAL A 47 -0.19 14.23 -16.03
N PRO A 48 -1.21 14.34 -15.15
CA PRO A 48 -1.03 13.94 -13.76
C PRO A 48 -0.76 12.44 -13.60
N ALA A 49 -1.39 11.56 -14.40
CA ALA A 49 -1.10 10.13 -14.36
C ALA A 49 0.36 9.83 -14.77
N PHE A 50 0.87 10.49 -15.81
CA PHE A 50 2.26 10.36 -16.26
C PHE A 50 3.24 10.91 -15.23
N LEU A 51 2.96 12.09 -14.66
CA LEU A 51 3.78 12.67 -13.60
C LEU A 51 3.79 11.78 -12.36
N LEU A 52 2.64 11.24 -11.95
CA LEU A 52 2.55 10.32 -10.82
C LEU A 52 3.36 9.04 -11.09
N SER A 53 3.20 8.43 -12.26
CA SER A 53 3.96 7.25 -12.67
C SER A 53 5.48 7.53 -12.69
N TYR A 54 5.90 8.68 -13.23
CA TYR A 54 7.29 9.10 -13.22
C TYR A 54 7.84 9.32 -11.80
N ARG A 55 7.04 9.88 -10.90
CA ARG A 55 7.44 10.06 -9.50
C ARG A 55 7.57 8.72 -8.78
N LEU A 56 6.62 7.81 -8.99
CA LEU A 56 6.66 6.46 -8.42
C LEU A 56 7.86 5.64 -8.94
N SER A 57 8.19 5.74 -10.23
CA SER A 57 9.33 5.00 -10.80
C SER A 57 10.69 5.48 -10.27
N LYS A 58 10.79 6.73 -9.81
CA LYS A 58 11.98 7.28 -9.15
C LYS A 58 11.99 7.14 -7.63
N ALA A 59 10.86 6.80 -7.03
CA ALA A 59 10.76 6.69 -5.59
C ALA A 59 11.52 5.45 -5.10
N ARG A 60 12.10 5.55 -3.90
CA ARG A 60 12.69 4.36 -3.26
C ARG A 60 11.56 3.46 -2.80
N ARG A 61 11.57 2.23 -3.28
CA ARG A 61 10.66 1.19 -2.79
C ARG A 61 11.10 0.79 -1.39
N ALA A 62 10.16 0.81 -0.46
CA ALA A 62 10.35 0.30 0.89
C ALA A 62 9.74 -1.10 1.07
N TYR A 63 8.96 -1.55 0.08
CA TYR A 63 8.30 -2.85 0.04
C TYR A 63 8.48 -3.50 -1.34
N ASP A 64 8.15 -4.79 -1.44
CA ASP A 64 8.20 -5.52 -2.70
C ASP A 64 7.30 -4.92 -3.79
N THR A 65 7.73 -5.08 -5.03
CA THR A 65 6.94 -4.69 -6.22
C THR A 65 5.59 -5.40 -6.25
N GLY A 66 4.55 -4.69 -6.64
CA GLY A 66 3.18 -5.21 -6.65
C GLY A 66 2.45 -5.12 -5.30
N ARG A 67 3.08 -4.56 -4.25
CA ARG A 67 2.38 -4.30 -2.97
C ARG A 67 1.53 -3.03 -3.06
N TYR A 68 0.25 -3.15 -2.70
CA TYR A 68 -0.71 -2.03 -2.61
C TYR A 68 -1.44 -2.05 -1.28
N GLY A 69 -1.89 -0.89 -0.80
CA GLY A 69 -2.68 -0.75 0.43
C GLY A 69 -1.84 -0.26 1.60
N ILE A 70 -2.22 -0.63 2.84
CA ILE A 70 -1.50 -0.17 4.04
C ILE A 70 -0.29 -1.09 4.28
N GLY A 71 0.91 -0.53 4.22
CA GLY A 71 2.15 -1.15 4.65
C GLY A 71 2.48 -0.80 6.09
N ARG A 72 3.16 -1.72 6.78
CA ARG A 72 3.74 -1.47 8.10
C ARG A 72 5.22 -1.81 8.04
N ARG A 73 6.06 -0.92 8.56
CA ARG A 73 7.49 -1.16 8.73
C ARG A 73 7.94 -0.76 10.13
N VAL A 74 8.95 -1.45 10.63
CA VAL A 74 9.61 -1.14 11.90
C VAL A 74 11.04 -0.72 11.60
N VAL A 75 11.44 0.45 12.09
CA VAL A 75 12.81 0.93 12.01
C VAL A 75 13.41 0.85 13.40
N THR A 76 14.47 0.07 13.52
CA THR A 76 15.21 -0.11 14.77
C THR A 76 16.46 0.75 14.74
N GLU A 77 16.64 1.60 15.73
CA GLU A 77 17.79 2.50 15.87
C GLU A 77 18.41 2.34 17.26
N GLN A 78 19.74 2.27 17.35
CA GLN A 78 20.42 2.39 18.64
C GLN A 78 20.38 3.84 19.09
N THR A 79 19.91 4.09 20.31
CA THR A 79 19.76 5.44 20.84
C THR A 79 20.12 5.49 22.32
N THR A 80 20.31 6.69 22.83
CA THR A 80 20.35 6.94 24.28
C THR A 80 18.93 7.22 24.73
N LEU A 81 18.43 6.48 25.72
CA LEU A 81 17.05 6.65 26.21
C LEU A 81 16.87 8.06 26.79
N SER A 82 15.97 8.85 26.20
CA SER A 82 15.55 10.14 26.77
C SER A 82 14.61 9.95 27.96
N ASP A 83 13.80 8.90 27.92
CA ASP A 83 12.77 8.57 28.91
C ASP A 83 12.98 7.18 29.54
N SER A 84 12.07 6.77 30.42
CA SER A 84 12.09 5.41 30.96
C SER A 84 11.77 4.38 29.86
N CYS A 85 12.26 3.15 30.05
CA CYS A 85 11.96 2.07 29.13
C CYS A 85 10.44 1.79 29.09
N SER A 86 9.88 1.67 27.88
CA SER A 86 8.44 1.47 27.63
C SER A 86 7.87 0.17 28.21
N VAL A 87 8.73 -0.77 28.63
CA VAL A 87 8.35 -2.09 29.15
C VAL A 87 8.51 -2.16 30.67
N CYS A 88 9.70 -1.84 31.18
CA CYS A 88 10.00 -1.99 32.61
C CYS A 88 9.83 -0.70 33.43
N ASP A 89 9.67 0.45 32.75
CA ASP A 89 9.45 1.78 33.32
C ASP A 89 10.45 2.20 34.42
N ARG A 90 11.65 1.59 34.43
CA ARG A 90 12.69 1.91 35.42
C ARG A 90 13.31 3.27 35.07
N SER A 91 13.22 4.23 35.97
CA SER A 91 13.84 5.56 35.80
C SER A 91 15.36 5.50 35.64
N GLU A 92 15.99 4.47 36.19
CA GLU A 92 17.44 4.23 36.10
C GLU A 92 17.92 3.98 34.67
N THR A 93 17.04 3.54 33.74
CA THR A 93 17.40 3.32 32.34
C THR A 93 17.49 4.61 31.53
N ARG A 94 17.08 5.75 32.11
CA ARG A 94 17.21 7.05 31.46
C ARG A 94 18.69 7.38 31.26
N ASN A 95 19.01 7.97 30.10
CA ASN A 95 20.37 8.30 29.67
C ASN A 95 21.30 7.08 29.49
N GLN A 96 20.78 5.86 29.54
CA GLN A 96 21.52 4.66 29.20
C GLN A 96 21.39 4.33 27.71
N PRO A 97 22.34 3.59 27.12
CA PRO A 97 22.19 3.04 25.78
C PRO A 97 20.99 2.09 25.72
N GLY A 98 20.27 2.15 24.62
CA GLY A 98 19.22 1.18 24.30
C GLY A 98 18.75 1.32 22.87
N ILE A 99 17.52 0.91 22.62
CA ILE A 99 17.00 0.70 21.28
C ILE A 99 15.66 1.42 21.14
N ARG A 100 15.54 2.27 20.11
CA ARG A 100 14.28 2.87 19.69
C ARG A 100 13.72 2.08 18.52
N ARG A 101 12.50 1.56 18.67
CA ARG A 101 11.75 0.96 17.55
C ARG A 101 10.66 1.93 17.11
N ARG A 102 10.78 2.44 15.89
CA ARG A 102 9.77 3.30 15.26
C ARG A 102 8.86 2.47 14.37
N PHE A 103 7.56 2.46 14.69
CA PHE A 103 6.51 1.82 13.91
C PHE A 103 5.92 2.83 12.94
N VAL A 104 5.89 2.50 11.65
CA VAL A 104 5.35 3.37 10.62
C VAL A 104 4.31 2.61 9.81
N LYS A 105 3.10 3.15 9.73
CA LYS A 105 2.02 2.70 8.84
C LYS A 105 1.91 3.68 7.68
N GLU A 106 2.01 3.17 6.46
CA GLU A 106 2.10 3.98 5.24
C GLU A 106 1.10 3.46 4.21
N LEU A 107 0.53 4.35 3.39
CA LEU A 107 -0.16 3.96 2.17
C LEU A 107 0.89 3.64 1.11
N VAL A 108 0.79 2.45 0.52
CA VAL A 108 1.76 1.89 -0.42
C VAL A 108 1.10 1.67 -1.78
N VAL A 109 1.81 2.06 -2.84
CA VAL A 109 1.41 1.86 -4.25
C VAL A 109 2.61 1.27 -4.99
N ASP A 110 2.47 0.05 -5.54
CA ASP A 110 3.56 -0.69 -6.18
C ASP A 110 4.86 -0.76 -5.36
N GLY A 111 4.73 -1.01 -4.05
CA GLY A 111 5.85 -1.07 -3.13
C GLY A 111 6.46 0.29 -2.73
N VAL A 112 5.93 1.40 -3.25
CA VAL A 112 6.33 2.76 -2.91
C VAL A 112 5.42 3.33 -1.82
N PRO A 113 5.94 3.76 -0.66
CA PRO A 113 5.16 4.52 0.31
C PRO A 113 4.83 5.91 -0.24
N VAL A 114 3.55 6.21 -0.40
CA VAL A 114 3.06 7.48 -0.97
C VAL A 114 2.51 8.44 0.08
N ALA A 115 2.09 7.93 1.24
CA ALA A 115 1.60 8.75 2.34
C ALA A 115 1.85 8.06 3.69
N LEU A 116 2.10 8.85 4.74
CA LEU A 116 2.11 8.38 6.11
C LEU A 116 0.67 8.31 6.63
N VAL A 117 0.28 7.16 7.18
CA VAL A 117 -1.05 6.94 7.79
C VAL A 117 -0.97 7.13 9.30
N ALA A 118 0.01 6.51 9.94
CA ALA A 118 0.27 6.64 11.37
C ALA A 118 1.72 6.33 11.67
N ASP A 119 2.27 6.94 12.71
CA ASP A 119 3.56 6.55 13.27
C ASP A 119 3.53 6.49 14.79
N GLY A 120 4.52 5.79 15.34
CA GLY A 120 4.73 5.66 16.77
C GLY A 120 6.15 5.20 17.04
N GLN A 121 6.61 5.34 18.28
CA GLN A 121 7.93 4.89 18.69
C GLN A 121 7.87 4.35 20.11
N ASN A 122 8.68 3.33 20.37
CA ASN A 122 8.89 2.79 21.70
C ASN A 122 10.39 2.73 21.96
N ASP A 123 10.79 3.16 23.15
CA ASP A 123 12.17 3.10 23.63
C ASP A 123 12.33 1.94 24.61
N TYR A 124 13.35 1.11 24.38
CA TYR A 124 13.64 -0.09 25.13
C TYR A 124 15.06 -0.02 25.69
N CYS A 125 15.26 -0.38 26.96
CA CYS A 125 16.60 -0.67 27.46
C CYS A 125 17.15 -1.94 26.79
N ALA A 126 18.46 -2.15 26.86
CA ALA A 126 19.12 -3.30 26.24
C ALA A 126 18.48 -4.65 26.64
N GLU A 127 18.18 -4.85 27.93
CA GLU A 127 17.54 -6.06 28.45
C GLU A 127 16.14 -6.29 27.85
N CYS A 128 15.30 -5.26 27.83
CA CYS A 128 13.92 -5.39 27.35
C CYS A 128 13.83 -5.49 25.83
N ALA A 129 14.82 -5.00 25.09
CA ALA A 129 14.83 -5.05 23.64
C ALA A 129 14.97 -6.48 23.09
N GLU A 130 15.69 -7.36 23.80
CA GLU A 130 15.86 -8.77 23.42
C GLU A 130 14.59 -9.60 23.63
N THR A 131 13.77 -9.23 24.61
CA THR A 131 12.52 -9.95 24.92
C THR A 131 11.32 -9.39 24.14
N ALA A 132 11.44 -8.17 23.61
CA ALA A 132 10.36 -7.55 22.84
C ALA A 132 10.20 -8.27 21.49
N PRO A 133 8.99 -8.78 21.16
CA PRO A 133 8.78 -9.57 19.96
C PRO A 133 9.28 -8.81 18.73
N GLU A 134 10.07 -9.46 17.89
CA GLU A 134 10.39 -8.98 16.56
C GLU A 134 9.08 -8.98 15.78
N ILE A 135 8.47 -7.81 15.64
CA ILE A 135 7.28 -7.67 14.80
C ILE A 135 7.80 -7.60 13.38
N ASP A 136 7.94 -8.77 12.77
CA ASP A 136 8.22 -8.88 11.35
C ASP A 136 7.08 -8.20 10.58
N SER A 137 7.46 -7.42 9.57
CA SER A 137 6.57 -6.66 8.71
C SER A 137 5.70 -7.52 7.77
N GLU A 138 5.48 -8.80 8.11
CA GLU A 138 4.66 -9.73 7.35
C GLU A 138 3.16 -9.53 7.63
N MET A 139 2.55 -8.77 6.72
CA MET A 139 1.28 -9.09 6.05
C MET A 139 -0.01 -9.16 6.90
N ASP A 140 -0.45 -8.01 7.40
CA ASP A 140 -1.88 -7.78 7.67
C ASP A 140 -2.63 -7.52 6.34
N THR A 141 -2.79 -8.56 5.51
CA THR A 141 -3.77 -8.58 4.40
C THR A 141 -5.10 -9.13 4.90
N GLU A 142 -5.57 -8.70 6.07
CA GLU A 142 -6.81 -9.23 6.64
C GLU A 142 -7.50 -8.25 7.58
N SER A 143 -8.09 -7.17 7.06
CA SER A 143 -9.10 -6.37 7.81
C SER A 143 -9.86 -5.35 6.95
N GLN A 144 -10.35 -5.76 5.77
CA GLN A 144 -11.43 -5.03 5.08
C GLN A 144 -12.66 -5.91 4.77
N SER A 145 -12.72 -7.12 5.31
CA SER A 145 -13.84 -8.06 5.08
C SER A 145 -15.00 -7.92 6.09
N GLN A 146 -14.77 -7.35 7.29
CA GLN A 146 -15.76 -7.41 8.38
C GLN A 146 -16.70 -6.21 8.53
N ILE A 147 -16.59 -5.15 7.72
CA ILE A 147 -17.52 -4.01 7.81
C ILE A 147 -18.83 -4.25 7.02
N GLY A 148 -18.89 -5.31 6.19
CA GLY A 148 -20.05 -5.61 5.36
C GLY A 148 -21.08 -6.60 5.94
N SER A 149 -20.80 -7.27 7.06
CA SER A 149 -21.67 -8.36 7.57
C SER A 149 -22.59 -7.96 8.72
N GLU A 150 -22.28 -6.91 9.49
CA GLU A 150 -23.12 -6.51 10.64
C GLU A 150 -24.35 -5.65 10.25
N GLU A 151 -24.38 -5.07 9.06
CA GLU A 151 -25.54 -4.27 8.61
C GLU A 151 -26.69 -5.14 8.06
N ARG A 152 -26.46 -6.42 7.76
CA ARG A 152 -27.48 -7.32 7.21
C ARG A 152 -28.32 -8.03 8.28
N GLU A 153 -27.82 -8.16 9.51
CA GLU A 153 -28.54 -8.86 10.59
C GLU A 153 -29.48 -7.93 11.38
N ARG A 154 -29.36 -6.60 11.21
CA ARG A 154 -30.26 -5.62 11.85
C ARG A 154 -31.48 -5.27 10.98
N ALA A 155 -31.60 -5.90 9.80
CA ALA A 155 -32.65 -5.65 8.82
C ALA A 155 -33.61 -6.84 8.62
N GLU A 156 -33.48 -7.90 9.43
CA GLU A 156 -34.42 -9.03 9.50
C GLU A 156 -35.23 -9.01 10.80
#